data_AF-A0A956L9F2-F1
#
_entry.id   AF-A0A956L9F2-F1
#
_cell.length_a   1.000
_cell.length_b   1.000
_cell.length_c   1.000
_cell.angle_alpha   90.00
_cell.angle_beta   90.00
_cell.angle_gamma   90.00
#
_symmetry.space_group_name_H-M   'P 1'
#
loop_
_entity.id
_entity.type
_entity.pdbx_description
1 polymer ?
#
loop_
_entity_poly.entity_id
_entity_poly.type
_entity_poly.pdbx_seq_one_letter_code
_entity_poly.pdbx_strand_id
1 'polypeptide(L)'
;EPDALEVGSGVDPESGLTLGTPIVMWVRNQDAKSSHYDELQRLYRPSHADYTYDARYGLRFVAGGGRASARETVGRVAAGALAEDLLARTHGVEIVAWVDRVHQVACPPVDPEAITRAQVDRHEVRCPHDDTAARMTEAIEAARRDRDTVGGVLRCVARGVPTGLGEPVFDKLSADLGAAMMSLPASRGFELGEGFAATHMRGSEHNDAFVPDPERRASTDGIRTRTNRSGGIQGGLSNGETIRFAVAFKPVATIFLPQDTVDREGQAAVYTARGRHDPCVLPRAVPMVEAMTAASYSPLCGAAWRGWLDVIDLLLDRGLAADDAADFVVREGADGFDLVHHRAAPALVLAAAYGHAHVVRRLLSAGADASAMDGDGKTALLHARERGHDEIVALLGGADAPAPVSLPALLDASARGDLPEVERMLAGGIDVSAIGDGGRHRGSTALSLAAESGHLDVVERLLQAGADPSQPAACPPLLAAVRGGHQPVVARLLEAGVDLEARDRDGHSALLVAWEQAPAIVSQLLQAGADPNAATDRGETALFSAVTFGDLPRIELLLAHGADPRVSTRDGTTLVQHAR
;
A
#
# COMPACT_ATOMS: atom_id res chain seq x y z
N GLU A 1 3.21 27.33 24.86
CA GLU A 1 3.67 26.47 25.99
C GLU A 1 4.30 25.20 25.44
N PRO A 2 5.09 24.42 26.21
CA PRO A 2 5.60 23.15 25.70
C PRO A 2 4.45 22.20 25.36
N ASP A 3 4.60 21.44 24.27
CA ASP A 3 3.68 20.36 23.94
C ASP A 3 3.68 19.31 25.06
N ALA A 4 2.49 18.96 25.56
CA ALA A 4 2.32 17.90 26.55
C ALA A 4 1.72 16.67 25.87
N LEU A 5 2.41 15.53 25.99
CA LEU A 5 1.96 14.23 25.56
C LEU A 5 1.09 13.60 26.65
N GLU A 6 -0.12 13.19 26.31
CA GLU A 6 -1.04 12.46 27.17
C GLU A 6 -1.29 11.07 26.55
N VAL A 7 -0.89 10.00 27.24
CA VAL A 7 -1.14 8.62 26.80
C VAL A 7 -2.55 8.23 27.24
N GLY A 8 -3.42 7.91 26.28
CA GLY A 8 -4.82 7.58 26.50
C GLY A 8 -5.12 6.08 26.63
N SER A 9 -4.24 5.21 26.10
CA SER A 9 -4.40 3.74 26.17
C SER A 9 -3.09 3.02 25.84
N GLY A 10 -3.06 1.70 26.02
CA GLY A 10 -2.00 0.82 25.52
C GLY A 10 -0.69 0.83 26.30
N VAL A 11 -0.59 1.62 27.38
CA VAL A 11 0.55 1.65 28.30
C VAL A 11 0.04 1.57 29.72
N ASP A 12 0.63 0.70 30.54
CA ASP A 12 0.37 0.65 31.97
C ASP A 12 1.03 1.85 32.66
N PRO A 13 0.27 2.75 33.31
CA PRO A 13 0.83 3.97 33.90
C PRO A 13 1.73 3.70 35.12
N GLU A 14 1.63 2.53 35.75
CA GLU A 14 2.46 2.19 36.92
C GLU A 14 3.83 1.63 36.50
N SER A 15 3.86 0.67 35.57
CA SER A 15 5.12 0.08 35.10
C SER A 15 5.78 0.84 33.94
N GLY A 16 5.01 1.66 33.20
CA GLY A 16 5.46 2.30 31.97
C GLY A 16 5.61 1.33 30.79
N LEU A 17 5.15 0.09 30.91
CA LEU A 17 5.23 -0.93 29.87
C LEU A 17 4.05 -0.85 28.91
N THR A 18 4.29 -1.17 27.64
CA THR A 18 3.24 -1.32 26.65
C THR A 18 2.40 -2.58 26.94
N LEU A 19 1.11 -2.51 26.64
CA LEU A 19 0.13 -3.57 26.91
C LEU A 19 -0.17 -4.45 25.69
N GLY A 20 0.45 -4.19 24.54
CA GLY A 20 0.11 -4.83 23.26
C GLY A 20 -1.11 -4.32 22.54
N THR A 21 -2.01 -3.69 23.28
CA THR A 21 -3.21 -3.05 22.75
C THR A 21 -2.88 -1.71 22.10
N PRO A 22 -3.76 -1.16 21.24
CA PRO A 22 -3.52 0.11 20.59
C PRO A 22 -3.12 1.24 21.56
N ILE A 23 -1.99 1.88 21.29
CA ILE A 23 -1.48 3.01 22.07
C ILE A 23 -2.04 4.30 21.47
N VAL A 24 -2.88 4.99 22.21
CA VAL A 24 -3.39 6.31 21.83
C VAL A 24 -2.58 7.38 22.53
N MET A 25 -2.11 8.36 21.77
CA MET A 25 -1.36 9.51 22.28
C MET A 25 -2.04 10.82 21.85
N TRP A 26 -2.22 11.73 22.79
CA TRP A 26 -2.81 13.04 22.55
C TRP A 26 -1.76 14.13 22.76
N VAL A 27 -1.68 15.07 21.82
CA VAL A 27 -0.90 16.30 21.98
C VAL A 27 -1.82 17.48 21.71
N ARG A 28 -2.25 18.16 22.77
CA ARG A 28 -3.20 19.28 22.68
C ARG A 28 -2.51 20.53 22.16
N ASN A 29 -3.06 21.14 21.12
CA ASN A 29 -2.59 22.43 20.61
C ASN A 29 -3.24 23.59 21.39
N GLN A 30 -2.47 24.28 22.21
CA GLN A 30 -2.95 25.39 23.05
C GLN A 30 -2.84 26.76 22.36
N ASP A 31 -2.15 26.83 21.22
CA ASP A 31 -1.80 28.08 20.51
C ASP A 31 -2.63 28.35 19.24
N ALA A 32 -3.77 27.68 19.05
CA ALA A 32 -4.63 27.83 17.88
C ALA A 32 -5.37 29.20 17.88
N LYS A 33 -4.74 30.25 17.34
CA LYS A 33 -5.35 31.58 17.18
C LYS A 33 -6.00 31.73 15.80
N SER A 34 -7.33 31.80 15.74
CA SER A 34 -8.13 31.80 14.50
C SER A 34 -8.09 33.10 13.68
N SER A 35 -7.77 34.25 14.29
CA SER A 35 -7.99 35.58 13.70
C SER A 35 -6.92 36.07 12.70
N HIS A 36 -5.87 35.29 12.41
CA HIS A 36 -4.80 35.67 11.48
C HIS A 36 -4.96 35.09 10.06
N TYR A 37 -6.06 34.37 9.78
CA TYR A 37 -6.20 33.53 8.59
C TYR A 37 -7.20 34.02 7.55
N ASP A 38 -7.92 35.13 7.79
CA ASP A 38 -9.00 35.59 6.89
C ASP A 38 -8.49 35.95 5.49
N GLU A 39 -7.32 36.59 5.39
CA GLU A 39 -6.65 36.92 4.13
C GLU A 39 -6.16 35.65 3.40
N LEU A 40 -5.72 34.65 4.18
CA LEU A 40 -5.28 33.35 3.68
C LEU A 40 -6.44 32.47 3.17
N GLN A 41 -7.69 32.83 3.44
CA GLN A 41 -8.83 32.13 2.84
C GLN A 41 -8.98 32.40 1.34
N ARG A 42 -8.43 33.52 0.86
CA ARG A 42 -8.64 34.00 -0.50
C ARG A 42 -7.43 33.83 -1.40
N LEU A 43 -6.22 33.72 -0.82
CA LEU A 43 -4.95 33.67 -1.57
C LEU A 43 -4.32 32.29 -1.53
N TYR A 44 -3.54 31.93 -2.55
CA TYR A 44 -2.62 30.80 -2.47
C TYR A 44 -1.25 31.28 -2.00
N ARG A 45 -0.64 30.66 -1.00
CA ARG A 45 0.74 31.04 -0.61
C ARG A 45 1.74 30.37 -1.57
N PRO A 46 2.74 31.11 -2.08
CA PRO A 46 3.77 30.53 -2.93
C PRO A 46 4.46 29.34 -2.27
N SER A 47 4.63 28.24 -3.01
CA SER A 47 5.33 27.03 -2.56
C SER A 47 4.68 26.30 -1.35
N HIS A 48 3.44 26.63 -1.00
CA HIS A 48 2.58 25.86 -0.09
C HIS A 48 1.61 24.97 -0.86
N ALA A 49 0.90 24.10 -0.14
CA ALA A 49 -0.07 23.17 -0.70
C ALA A 49 -1.48 23.80 -0.91
N ASP A 50 -1.65 25.11 -0.70
CA ASP A 50 -2.97 25.75 -0.68
C ASP A 50 -3.76 25.52 -1.98
N TYR A 51 -3.12 25.68 -3.14
CA TYR A 51 -3.75 25.47 -4.45
C TYR A 51 -4.02 23.99 -4.72
N THR A 52 -3.05 23.12 -4.46
CA THR A 52 -3.19 21.69 -4.76
C THR A 52 -4.25 21.02 -3.87
N TYR A 53 -4.44 21.51 -2.64
CA TYR A 53 -5.54 21.07 -1.78
C TYR A 53 -6.90 21.53 -2.29
N ASP A 54 -7.05 22.81 -2.64
CA ASP A 54 -8.31 23.30 -3.22
C ASP A 54 -8.61 22.57 -4.54
N ALA A 55 -7.62 22.36 -5.40
CA ALA A 55 -7.80 21.64 -6.66
C ALA A 55 -8.18 20.16 -6.47
N ARG A 56 -7.65 19.49 -5.44
CA ARG A 56 -7.94 18.07 -5.17
C ARG A 56 -9.26 17.84 -4.44
N TYR A 57 -9.58 18.70 -3.48
CA TYR A 57 -10.67 18.46 -2.53
C TYR A 57 -11.80 19.49 -2.59
N GLY A 58 -11.64 20.59 -3.32
CA GLY A 58 -12.59 21.72 -3.33
C GLY A 58 -12.69 22.46 -2.00
N LEU A 59 -11.97 22.01 -0.96
CA LEU A 59 -11.96 22.58 0.37
C LEU A 59 -10.55 22.49 0.98
N ARG A 60 -10.09 23.59 1.57
CA ARG A 60 -8.84 23.64 2.35
C ARG A 60 -9.09 24.13 3.76
N PHE A 61 -8.38 23.52 4.70
CA PHE A 61 -8.28 24.05 6.05
C PHE A 61 -7.25 25.17 6.09
N VAL A 62 -7.70 26.41 6.26
CA VAL A 62 -6.88 27.62 6.08
C VAL A 62 -5.85 27.76 7.21
N ALA A 63 -6.22 27.36 8.43
CA ALA A 63 -5.31 27.28 9.55
C ALA A 63 -4.36 26.08 9.36
N GLY A 64 -3.23 26.28 8.69
CA GLY A 64 -2.20 25.24 8.54
C GLY A 64 -2.17 24.54 7.18
N GLY A 65 -2.66 25.17 6.11
CA GLY A 65 -2.42 24.72 4.73
C GLY A 65 -2.98 23.34 4.40
N GLY A 66 -4.22 23.05 4.81
CA GLY A 66 -4.95 21.86 4.37
C GLY A 66 -4.68 20.56 5.12
N ARG A 67 -4.02 20.59 6.30
CA ARG A 67 -3.45 19.42 7.02
C ARG A 67 -2.06 18.96 6.55
N ALA A 68 -1.48 19.56 5.50
CA ALA A 68 -0.06 19.41 5.17
C ALA A 68 0.88 20.22 6.09
N SER A 69 0.42 20.53 7.30
CA SER A 69 1.17 21.31 8.28
C SER A 69 2.25 20.45 8.91
N ALA A 70 3.39 21.08 9.24
CA ALA A 70 4.39 20.47 10.12
C ALA A 70 3.83 20.08 11.50
N ARG A 71 2.63 20.52 11.90
CA ARG A 71 2.02 20.07 13.17
C ARG A 71 1.66 18.59 13.17
N GLU A 72 1.35 17.99 12.03
CA GLU A 72 1.05 16.56 11.94
C GLU A 72 2.26 15.70 12.35
N THR A 73 3.48 16.22 12.17
CA THR A 73 4.71 15.45 12.42
C THR A 73 4.93 15.16 13.90
N VAL A 74 4.23 15.83 14.82
CA VAL A 74 4.24 15.47 16.24
C VAL A 74 3.74 14.05 16.46
N GLY A 75 2.75 13.60 15.69
CA GLY A 75 2.26 12.22 15.74
C GLY A 75 3.30 11.23 15.23
N ARG A 76 4.04 11.61 14.18
CA ARG A 76 5.14 10.80 13.64
C ARG A 76 6.28 10.64 14.64
N VAL A 77 6.69 11.73 15.29
CA VAL A 77 7.75 11.69 16.31
C VAL A 77 7.32 10.86 17.52
N ALA A 78 6.06 11.00 17.97
CA ALA A 78 5.54 10.19 19.07
C ALA A 78 5.52 8.68 18.73
N ALA A 79 5.03 8.31 17.54
CA ALA A 79 5.05 6.93 17.07
C ALA A 79 6.47 6.39 16.84
N GLY A 80 7.34 7.20 16.23
CA GLY A 80 8.73 6.84 15.98
C GLY A 80 9.53 6.62 17.26
N ALA A 81 9.25 7.35 18.34
CA ALA A 81 9.89 7.12 19.64
C ALA A 81 9.59 5.72 20.21
N LEU A 82 8.37 5.21 20.02
CA LEU A 82 8.02 3.83 20.40
C LEU A 82 8.72 2.81 19.52
N ALA A 83 8.76 3.05 18.20
CA ALA A 83 9.47 2.17 17.26
C ALA A 83 10.98 2.14 17.56
N GLU A 84 11.58 3.27 17.90
CA GLU A 84 12.99 3.38 18.25
C GLU A 84 13.31 2.64 19.55
N ASP A 85 12.48 2.80 20.60
CA ASP A 85 12.65 2.04 21.86
C ASP A 85 12.56 0.52 21.62
N LEU A 86 11.63 0.08 20.77
CA LEU A 86 11.48 -1.33 20.37
C LEU A 86 12.74 -1.84 19.63
N LEU A 87 13.21 -1.11 18.62
CA LEU A 87 14.38 -1.45 17.82
C LEU A 87 15.65 -1.50 18.67
N ALA A 88 15.83 -0.53 19.57
CA ALA A 88 16.95 -0.49 20.51
C ALA A 88 16.95 -1.71 21.45
N ARG A 89 15.79 -2.07 22.02
CA ARG A 89 15.68 -3.20 22.96
C ARG A 89 15.79 -4.57 22.30
N THR A 90 15.34 -4.71 21.07
CA THR A 90 15.27 -6.02 20.38
C THR A 90 16.51 -6.33 19.58
N HIS A 91 17.10 -5.33 18.92
CA HIS A 91 18.21 -5.53 17.98
C HIS A 91 19.41 -4.63 18.28
N GLY A 92 19.36 -3.80 19.34
CA GLY A 92 20.45 -2.87 19.66
C GLY A 92 20.61 -1.78 18.61
N VAL A 93 19.55 -1.48 17.85
CA VAL A 93 19.60 -0.47 16.78
C VAL A 93 19.64 0.92 17.41
N GLU A 94 20.59 1.74 16.95
CA GLU A 94 20.74 3.12 17.37
C GLU A 94 20.61 4.04 16.16
N ILE A 95 19.69 4.99 16.22
CA ILE A 95 19.42 5.95 15.14
C ILE A 95 19.84 7.33 15.60
N VAL A 96 20.71 8.00 14.84
CA VAL A 96 21.17 9.36 15.14
C VAL A 96 21.15 10.20 13.87
N ALA A 97 20.42 11.32 13.91
CA ALA A 97 20.43 12.31 12.84
C ALA A 97 21.01 13.65 13.30
N TRP A 98 21.54 14.43 12.35
CA TRP A 98 22.09 15.75 12.63
C TRP A 98 22.01 16.68 11.43
N VAL A 99 22.14 17.98 11.68
CA VAL A 99 22.23 19.01 10.65
C VAL A 99 23.65 19.04 10.07
N ASP A 100 23.77 18.64 8.81
CA ASP A 100 25.03 18.58 8.06
C ASP A 100 25.31 19.88 7.32
N ARG A 101 24.27 20.57 6.84
CA ARG A 101 24.41 21.82 6.10
C ARG A 101 23.25 22.77 6.37
N VAL A 102 23.55 24.05 6.54
CA VAL A 102 22.59 25.16 6.48
C VAL A 102 23.09 26.16 5.45
N HIS A 103 22.29 26.42 4.41
CA HIS A 103 22.69 27.28 3.30
C HIS A 103 24.07 26.86 2.71
N GLN A 104 25.07 27.73 2.75
CA GLN A 104 26.43 27.48 2.27
C GLN A 104 27.37 26.95 3.38
N VAL A 105 26.91 26.84 4.63
CA VAL A 105 27.71 26.39 5.76
C VAL A 105 27.55 24.88 5.92
N ALA A 106 28.59 24.11 5.62
CA ALA A 106 28.62 22.66 5.75
C ALA A 106 29.48 22.20 6.92
N CYS A 107 29.05 21.15 7.59
CA CYS A 107 29.79 20.42 8.61
C CYS A 107 30.98 19.69 7.95
N PRO A 108 32.16 19.65 8.60
CA PRO A 108 33.19 18.71 8.19
C PRO A 108 32.67 17.25 8.31
N PRO A 109 33.31 16.28 7.64
CA PRO A 109 32.93 14.88 7.74
C PRO A 109 32.82 14.43 9.19
N VAL A 110 31.66 13.87 9.54
CA VAL A 110 31.36 13.30 10.86
C VAL A 110 31.52 11.78 10.78
N ASP A 111 32.19 11.19 11.77
CA ASP A 111 32.32 9.73 11.88
C ASP A 111 30.94 9.09 12.17
N PRO A 112 30.39 8.29 11.24
CA PRO A 112 29.09 7.63 11.39
C PRO A 112 29.00 6.71 12.61
N GLU A 113 30.13 6.15 13.06
CA GLU A 113 30.17 5.16 14.13
C GLU A 113 30.32 5.80 15.52
N ALA A 114 30.81 7.04 15.59
CA ALA A 114 31.11 7.72 16.86
C ALA A 114 30.11 8.83 17.24
N ILE A 115 29.28 9.30 16.28
CA ILE A 115 28.33 10.38 16.53
C ILE A 115 27.24 9.96 17.53
N THR A 116 26.89 10.83 18.47
CA THR A 116 25.86 10.54 19.49
C THR A 116 24.81 11.63 19.53
N ARG A 117 23.58 11.28 19.93
CA ARG A 117 22.51 12.27 20.14
C ARG A 117 22.91 13.34 21.14
N ALA A 118 23.70 12.99 22.17
CA ALA A 118 24.24 13.93 23.14
C ALA A 118 25.27 14.92 22.56
N GLN A 119 25.93 14.62 21.44
CA GLN A 119 26.76 15.62 20.73
C GLN A 119 25.90 16.53 19.86
N VAL A 120 24.87 15.97 19.22
CA VAL A 120 23.93 16.71 18.37
C VAL A 120 23.14 17.74 19.18
N ASP A 121 22.58 17.33 20.33
CA ASP A 121 21.70 18.17 21.15
C ASP A 121 22.43 19.24 21.98
N ARG A 122 23.77 19.30 21.93
CA ARG A 122 24.54 20.39 22.58
C ARG A 122 24.24 21.76 22.02
N HIS A 123 23.85 21.83 20.76
CA HIS A 123 23.60 23.06 20.03
C HIS A 123 22.16 23.11 19.56
N GLU A 124 21.51 24.28 19.65
CA GLU A 124 20.12 24.43 19.18
C GLU A 124 19.95 24.11 17.69
N VAL A 125 20.97 24.41 16.88
CA VAL A 125 20.97 24.10 15.44
C VAL A 125 21.14 22.61 15.13
N ARG A 126 21.44 21.79 16.15
CA ARG A 126 21.66 20.34 16.04
C ARG A 126 22.76 19.93 15.07
N CYS A 127 23.84 20.71 15.02
CA CYS A 127 25.08 20.37 14.34
C CYS A 127 26.11 19.92 15.39
N PRO A 128 26.79 18.78 15.22
CA PRO A 128 27.68 18.24 16.25
C PRO A 128 29.07 18.89 16.28
N HIS A 129 29.39 19.79 15.35
CA HIS A 129 30.67 20.47 15.25
C HIS A 129 30.56 21.93 15.72
N ASP A 130 31.21 22.27 16.83
CA ASP A 130 31.04 23.54 17.55
C ASP A 130 31.18 24.79 16.66
N ASP A 131 32.29 24.92 15.93
CA ASP A 131 32.53 26.10 15.07
C ASP A 131 31.53 26.18 13.91
N THR A 132 31.09 25.03 13.40
CA THR A 132 30.10 24.98 12.32
C THR A 132 28.73 25.33 12.86
N ALA A 133 28.36 24.85 14.05
CA ALA A 133 27.11 25.16 14.70
C ALA A 133 26.95 26.67 14.93
N ALA A 134 28.01 27.36 15.38
CA ALA A 134 28.02 28.81 15.52
C ALA A 134 27.80 29.53 14.16
N ARG A 135 28.50 29.10 13.10
CA ARG A 135 28.37 29.67 11.76
C ARG A 135 27.00 29.40 11.12
N MET A 136 26.43 28.22 11.35
CA MET A 136 25.07 27.87 10.89
C MET A 136 24.03 28.72 11.62
N THR A 137 24.19 28.91 12.94
CA THR A 137 23.31 29.77 13.74
C THR A 137 23.34 31.20 13.21
N GLU A 138 24.51 31.74 12.92
CA GLU A 138 24.64 33.07 12.34
C GLU A 138 24.02 33.16 10.94
N ALA A 139 24.14 32.13 10.10
CA ALA A 139 23.49 32.10 8.79
C ALA A 139 21.95 32.09 8.89
N ILE A 140 21.39 31.38 9.88
CA ILE A 140 19.95 31.36 10.17
C ILE A 140 19.48 32.74 10.66
N GLU A 141 20.21 33.35 11.59
CA GLU A 141 19.88 34.68 12.13
C GLU A 141 20.08 35.78 11.09
N ALA A 142 21.06 35.66 10.18
CA ALA A 142 21.22 36.55 9.03
C ALA A 142 19.99 36.50 8.11
N ALA A 143 19.57 35.29 7.68
CA ALA A 143 18.37 35.13 6.87
C ALA A 143 17.13 35.72 7.55
N ARG A 144 16.99 35.52 8.87
CA ARG A 144 15.92 36.10 9.67
C ARG A 144 15.93 37.64 9.65
N ARG A 145 17.11 38.27 9.82
CA ARG A 145 17.27 39.73 9.73
C ARG A 145 16.94 40.26 8.34
N ASP A 146 17.28 39.48 7.32
CA ASP A 146 16.98 39.75 5.91
C ASP A 146 15.52 39.45 5.54
N ARG A 147 14.67 39.06 6.52
CA ARG A 147 13.25 38.73 6.33
C ARG A 147 13.03 37.53 5.40
N ASP A 148 14.04 36.68 5.27
CA ASP A 148 14.09 35.50 4.42
C ASP A 148 14.33 34.22 5.26
N THR A 149 14.52 33.09 4.60
CA THR A 149 14.67 31.77 5.22
C THR A 149 15.73 30.95 4.50
N VAL A 150 16.25 29.91 5.17
CA VAL A 150 17.28 29.03 4.60
C VAL A 150 16.89 27.55 4.76
N GLY A 151 17.32 26.74 3.80
CA GLY A 151 17.22 25.29 3.82
C GLY A 151 18.58 24.63 4.01
N GLY A 152 18.67 23.34 3.74
CA GLY A 152 19.92 22.60 3.88
C GLY A 152 19.74 21.08 3.91
N VAL A 153 20.66 20.38 4.57
CA VAL A 153 20.77 18.93 4.53
C VAL A 153 20.92 18.37 5.94
N LEU A 154 20.15 17.33 6.24
CA LEU A 154 20.36 16.45 7.39
C LEU A 154 21.06 15.18 6.94
N ARG A 155 21.85 14.60 7.84
CA ARG A 155 22.36 13.23 7.70
C ARG A 155 21.81 12.38 8.83
N CYS A 156 21.66 11.09 8.57
CA CYS A 156 21.19 10.11 9.53
C CYS A 156 22.00 8.83 9.41
N VAL A 157 22.24 8.20 10.55
CA VAL A 157 22.82 6.86 10.65
C VAL A 157 21.91 5.96 11.47
N ALA A 158 21.79 4.69 11.07
CA ALA A 158 21.20 3.63 11.87
C ALA A 158 22.23 2.50 12.03
N ARG A 159 22.74 2.33 13.25
CA ARG A 159 23.74 1.32 13.63
C ARG A 159 23.05 0.09 14.19
N GLY A 160 23.76 -1.04 14.22
CA GLY A 160 23.23 -2.29 14.77
C GLY A 160 22.11 -2.93 13.94
N VAL A 161 21.89 -2.47 12.71
CA VAL A 161 20.82 -2.97 11.85
C VAL A 161 21.17 -4.40 11.37
N PRO A 162 20.32 -5.40 11.61
CA PRO A 162 20.52 -6.77 11.14
C PRO A 162 20.69 -6.85 9.62
N THR A 163 21.39 -7.86 9.11
CA THR A 163 21.48 -8.15 7.68
C THR A 163 20.17 -8.75 7.16
N GLY A 164 19.75 -8.36 5.96
CA GLY A 164 18.63 -8.96 5.24
C GLY A 164 17.26 -8.33 5.51
N LEU A 165 17.21 -7.06 5.94
CA LEU A 165 15.98 -6.29 6.14
C LEU A 165 15.60 -5.51 4.87
N GLY A 166 14.30 -5.49 4.54
CA GLY A 166 13.73 -4.87 3.33
C GLY A 166 13.35 -5.89 2.26
N GLU A 167 12.97 -5.40 1.07
CA GLU A 167 12.66 -6.23 -0.09
C GLU A 167 13.61 -6.03 -1.28
N PRO A 168 13.74 -7.01 -2.19
CA PRO A 168 14.69 -6.90 -3.30
C PRO A 168 14.18 -6.13 -4.52
N VAL A 169 12.86 -5.91 -4.67
CA VAL A 169 12.28 -5.39 -5.92
C VAL A 169 11.41 -4.14 -5.72
N PHE A 170 10.21 -4.26 -5.14
CA PHE A 170 9.24 -3.17 -5.09
C PHE A 170 9.32 -2.36 -3.78
N ASP A 171 9.41 -3.05 -2.64
CA ASP A 171 9.44 -2.43 -1.31
C ASP A 171 10.85 -2.45 -0.73
N LYS A 172 11.81 -2.00 -1.54
CA LYS A 172 13.22 -1.96 -1.14
C LYS A 172 13.36 -1.12 0.12
N LEU A 173 14.21 -1.53 1.07
CA LEU A 173 14.46 -0.72 2.26
C LEU A 173 14.91 0.71 1.90
N SER A 174 15.67 0.86 0.81
CA SER A 174 16.05 2.17 0.29
C SER A 174 14.88 2.97 -0.31
N ALA A 175 13.89 2.29 -0.90
CA ALA A 175 12.66 2.91 -1.39
C ALA A 175 11.74 3.31 -0.23
N ASP A 176 11.60 2.47 0.79
CA ASP A 176 10.78 2.76 1.98
C ASP A 176 11.34 3.92 2.79
N LEU A 177 12.65 3.90 3.06
CA LEU A 177 13.34 5.03 3.69
C LEU A 177 13.21 6.28 2.81
N GLY A 178 13.38 6.14 1.48
CA GLY A 178 13.17 7.22 0.54
C GLY A 178 11.76 7.82 0.63
N ALA A 179 10.72 6.99 0.61
CA ALA A 179 9.34 7.41 0.71
C ALA A 179 9.05 8.06 2.07
N ALA A 180 9.53 7.46 3.16
CA ALA A 180 9.40 7.98 4.52
C ALA A 180 10.00 9.39 4.63
N MET A 181 11.23 9.58 4.15
CA MET A 181 11.91 10.90 4.18
C MET A 181 11.27 11.91 3.22
N MET A 182 10.87 11.48 2.03
CA MET A 182 10.23 12.35 1.03
C MET A 182 8.79 12.73 1.41
N SER A 183 8.18 12.01 2.35
CA SER A 183 6.89 12.38 2.93
C SER A 183 6.97 13.51 3.98
N LEU A 184 8.18 13.84 4.46
CA LEU A 184 8.38 14.91 5.44
C LEU A 184 8.12 16.30 4.81
N PRO A 185 7.51 17.24 5.55
CA PRO A 185 7.33 18.60 5.07
C PRO A 185 8.65 19.26 4.66
N ALA A 186 8.62 19.98 3.54
CA ALA A 186 9.77 20.68 2.95
C ALA A 186 10.92 19.79 2.45
N SER A 187 10.86 18.47 2.55
CA SER A 187 11.87 17.60 1.94
C SER A 187 11.82 17.66 0.41
N ARG A 188 12.99 17.47 -0.21
CA ARG A 188 13.22 17.63 -1.65
C ARG A 188 14.18 16.60 -2.25
N GLY A 189 14.95 15.89 -1.43
CA GLY A 189 15.86 14.87 -1.90
C GLY A 189 16.23 13.89 -0.80
N PHE A 190 16.53 12.67 -1.22
CA PHE A 190 17.00 11.58 -0.38
C PHE A 190 18.19 10.92 -1.07
N GLU A 191 19.28 10.71 -0.33
CA GLU A 191 20.51 10.10 -0.81
C GLU A 191 20.98 9.02 0.14
N LEU A 192 21.28 7.83 -0.36
CA LEU A 192 21.78 6.70 0.42
C LEU A 192 23.28 6.49 0.17
N GLY A 193 24.07 6.24 1.21
CA GLY A 193 25.50 5.95 1.07
C GLY A 193 26.27 7.13 0.49
N GLU A 194 26.98 6.91 -0.61
CA GLU A 194 27.64 7.98 -1.40
C GLU A 194 26.64 8.88 -2.17
N GLY A 195 25.36 8.50 -2.21
CA GLY A 195 24.31 9.32 -2.82
C GLY A 195 24.60 9.63 -4.29
N PHE A 196 24.41 10.89 -4.69
CA PHE A 196 24.73 11.31 -6.06
C PHE A 196 26.24 11.32 -6.34
N ALA A 197 27.11 11.36 -5.32
CA ALA A 197 28.56 11.34 -5.55
C ALA A 197 29.02 10.01 -6.19
N ALA A 198 28.28 8.91 -5.97
CA ALA A 198 28.52 7.63 -6.63
C ALA A 198 28.51 7.72 -8.16
N THR A 199 27.77 8.69 -8.73
CA THR A 199 27.68 8.88 -10.19
C THR A 199 29.00 9.35 -10.82
N HIS A 200 29.94 9.83 -10.02
CA HIS A 200 31.28 10.24 -10.45
C HIS A 200 32.34 9.14 -10.28
N MET A 201 31.95 7.97 -9.75
CA MET A 201 32.88 6.87 -9.44
C MET A 201 32.82 5.75 -10.49
N ARG A 202 33.94 5.05 -10.68
CA ARG A 202 33.96 3.76 -11.39
C ARG A 202 33.51 2.64 -10.46
N GLY A 203 32.99 1.55 -11.01
CA GLY A 203 32.63 0.36 -10.22
C GLY A 203 33.79 -0.19 -9.37
N SER A 204 35.03 -0.13 -9.87
CA SER A 204 36.23 -0.52 -9.11
C SER A 204 36.51 0.36 -7.89
N GLU A 205 35.98 1.58 -7.87
CA GLU A 205 36.11 2.55 -6.78
C GLU A 205 34.90 2.49 -5.86
N HIS A 206 33.70 2.23 -6.39
CA HIS A 206 32.46 2.22 -5.63
C HIS A 206 32.19 0.89 -4.92
N ASN A 207 32.53 -0.25 -5.53
CA ASN A 207 32.14 -1.56 -5.02
C ASN A 207 32.66 -1.81 -3.60
N ASP A 208 31.75 -2.23 -2.73
CA ASP A 208 32.06 -2.64 -1.36
C ASP A 208 32.42 -4.13 -1.34
N ALA A 209 33.71 -4.43 -1.28
CA ALA A 209 34.19 -5.82 -1.29
C ALA A 209 33.85 -6.54 0.03
N PHE A 210 33.27 -7.74 -0.06
CA PHE A 210 33.02 -8.59 1.09
C PHE A 210 34.31 -9.17 1.68
N VAL A 211 34.40 -9.20 3.00
CA VAL A 211 35.52 -9.73 3.76
C VAL A 211 35.02 -10.51 4.98
N PRO A 212 35.79 -11.50 5.49
CA PRO A 212 35.45 -12.18 6.72
C PRO A 212 35.45 -11.22 7.93
N ASP A 213 34.48 -11.38 8.82
CA ASP A 213 34.40 -10.70 10.12
C ASP A 213 34.43 -11.74 11.25
N PRO A 214 35.58 -11.93 11.92
CA PRO A 214 35.69 -12.88 13.03
C PRO A 214 34.96 -12.42 14.30
N GLU A 215 34.63 -11.14 14.46
CA GLU A 215 33.95 -10.59 15.65
C GLU A 215 32.41 -10.71 15.55
N ARG A 216 31.84 -10.69 14.33
CA ARG A 216 30.38 -10.83 14.07
C ARG A 216 29.87 -12.27 13.87
N ARG A 217 30.66 -13.30 14.20
CA ARG A 217 30.30 -14.72 14.01
C ARG A 217 29.05 -15.19 14.75
N ALA A 218 28.47 -14.40 15.65
CA ALA A 218 27.28 -14.73 16.41
C ALA A 218 25.95 -14.26 15.79
N SER A 219 25.96 -13.36 14.77
CA SER A 219 24.72 -12.75 14.25
C SER A 219 24.58 -12.71 12.71
N THR A 220 25.68 -12.78 11.94
CA THR A 220 25.66 -12.64 10.46
C THR A 220 26.77 -13.45 9.79
N ASP A 221 26.73 -14.79 9.79
CA ASP A 221 27.64 -15.73 9.08
C ASP A 221 29.18 -15.44 9.09
N GLY A 222 29.66 -14.49 9.90
CA GLY A 222 31.03 -13.96 9.87
C GLY A 222 31.42 -13.20 8.60
N ILE A 223 30.51 -12.46 7.93
CA ILE A 223 30.78 -11.70 6.70
C ILE A 223 30.42 -10.23 6.86
N ARG A 224 31.23 -9.32 6.30
CA ARG A 224 30.98 -7.89 6.25
C ARG A 224 31.50 -7.24 4.98
N THR A 225 31.27 -5.95 4.74
CA THR A 225 31.95 -5.23 3.65
C THR A 225 33.15 -4.42 4.17
N ARG A 226 34.21 -4.33 3.35
CA ARG A 226 35.42 -3.58 3.69
C ARG A 226 35.18 -2.06 3.77
N THR A 227 34.27 -1.59 2.93
CA THR A 227 33.83 -0.20 2.83
C THR A 227 32.31 -0.18 2.86
N ASN A 228 31.72 0.98 3.09
CA ASN A 228 30.27 1.13 3.19
C ASN A 228 29.73 2.22 2.25
N ARG A 229 30.13 2.18 0.98
CA ARG A 229 29.72 3.18 -0.04
C ARG A 229 28.26 3.02 -0.45
N SER A 230 27.76 1.79 -0.39
CA SER A 230 26.34 1.43 -0.52
C SER A 230 25.47 1.98 0.61
N GLY A 231 26.06 2.41 1.73
CA GLY A 231 25.34 3.01 2.85
C GLY A 231 24.46 2.03 3.62
N GLY A 232 24.95 0.80 3.80
CA GLY A 232 24.31 -0.24 4.60
C GLY A 232 23.22 -1.02 3.87
N ILE A 233 22.91 -0.69 2.61
CA ILE A 233 21.84 -1.34 1.85
C ILE A 233 22.35 -1.73 0.45
N GLN A 234 22.23 -3.01 0.11
CA GLN A 234 22.61 -3.56 -1.20
C GLN A 234 21.45 -4.38 -1.76
N GLY A 235 21.06 -4.10 -3.01
CA GLY A 235 19.94 -4.79 -3.65
C GLY A 235 18.58 -4.53 -2.98
N GLY A 236 18.44 -3.48 -2.17
CA GLY A 236 17.23 -3.18 -1.41
C GLY A 236 17.18 -3.82 -0.02
N LEU A 237 18.20 -4.60 0.35
CA LEU A 237 18.32 -5.27 1.63
C LEU A 237 19.43 -4.64 2.48
N SER A 238 19.25 -4.55 3.78
CA SER A 238 20.35 -4.20 4.69
C SER A 238 21.48 -5.24 4.58
N ASN A 239 22.72 -4.81 4.50
CA ASN A 239 23.88 -5.71 4.44
C ASN A 239 24.54 -5.93 5.81
N GLY A 240 24.05 -5.25 6.85
CA GLY A 240 24.56 -5.33 8.23
C GLY A 240 25.58 -4.24 8.59
N GLU A 241 26.11 -3.49 7.63
CA GLU A 241 26.84 -2.26 7.93
C GLU A 241 25.85 -1.15 8.33
N THR A 242 26.38 -0.10 8.96
CA THR A 242 25.60 1.09 9.34
C THR A 242 24.85 1.65 8.15
N ILE A 243 23.52 1.73 8.26
CA ILE A 243 22.72 2.44 7.27
C ILE A 243 23.02 3.92 7.40
N ARG A 244 23.38 4.58 6.29
CA ARG A 244 23.64 6.03 6.29
C ARG A 244 23.01 6.69 5.09
N PHE A 245 22.35 7.82 5.33
CA PHE A 245 21.68 8.58 4.28
C PHE A 245 21.63 10.07 4.60
N ALA A 246 21.23 10.87 3.62
CA ALA A 246 21.02 12.30 3.74
C ALA A 246 19.64 12.70 3.21
N VAL A 247 19.07 13.75 3.79
CA VAL A 247 17.77 14.31 3.43
C VAL A 247 17.91 15.80 3.21
N ALA A 248 17.53 16.28 2.01
CA ALA A 248 17.57 17.68 1.65
C ALA A 248 16.22 18.36 1.94
N PHE A 249 16.25 19.52 2.57
CA PHE A 249 15.08 20.35 2.85
C PHE A 249 15.22 21.72 2.17
N LYS A 250 14.14 22.16 1.50
CA LYS A 250 14.06 23.52 0.94
C LYS A 250 13.96 24.57 2.05
N PRO A 251 14.30 25.85 1.75
CA PRO A 251 13.93 26.96 2.61
C PRO A 251 12.43 27.00 2.92
N VAL A 252 12.08 27.61 4.05
CA VAL A 252 10.69 27.74 4.48
C VAL A 252 9.95 28.67 3.52
N ALA A 253 8.84 28.19 2.96
CA ALA A 253 8.10 28.93 1.93
C ALA A 253 7.49 30.26 2.44
N THR A 254 7.23 30.35 3.75
CA THR A 254 6.69 31.58 4.34
C THR A 254 7.83 32.52 4.73
N ILE A 255 8.08 33.52 3.88
CA ILE A 255 9.05 34.59 4.10
C ILE A 255 8.34 35.93 4.38
N PHE A 256 9.04 36.89 4.99
CA PHE A 256 8.48 38.19 5.34
C PHE A 256 8.66 39.24 4.24
N LEU A 257 9.22 38.88 3.08
CA LEU A 257 9.25 39.72 1.89
C LEU A 257 7.90 39.63 1.14
N PRO A 258 7.48 40.68 0.41
CA PRO A 258 6.34 40.59 -0.50
C PRO A 258 6.57 39.54 -1.57
N GLN A 259 5.55 38.73 -1.85
CA GLN A 259 5.60 37.68 -2.86
C GLN A 259 4.39 37.78 -3.79
N ASP A 260 4.63 37.67 -5.08
CA ASP A 260 3.57 37.59 -6.09
C ASP A 260 2.84 36.25 -5.98
N THR A 261 1.52 36.29 -6.12
CA THR A 261 0.66 35.12 -6.10
C THR A 261 -0.67 35.38 -6.84
N VAL A 262 -1.62 34.47 -6.73
CA VAL A 262 -3.00 34.64 -7.22
C VAL A 262 -4.03 34.33 -6.12
N ASP A 263 -5.20 34.94 -6.25
CA ASP A 263 -6.38 34.56 -5.49
C ASP A 263 -7.07 33.31 -6.07
N ARG A 264 -8.19 32.91 -5.47
CA ARG A 264 -8.96 31.73 -5.89
C ARG A 264 -9.61 31.90 -7.25
N GLU A 265 -9.87 33.12 -7.65
CA GLU A 265 -10.43 33.51 -8.94
C GLU A 265 -9.34 33.64 -10.03
N GLY A 266 -8.08 33.38 -9.67
CA GLY A 266 -6.93 33.42 -10.57
C GLY A 266 -6.43 34.83 -10.88
N GLN A 267 -6.87 35.85 -10.13
CA GLN A 267 -6.39 37.22 -10.28
C GLN A 267 -5.06 37.41 -9.54
N ALA A 268 -4.17 38.20 -10.14
CA ALA A 268 -2.87 38.52 -9.55
C ALA A 268 -3.03 39.26 -8.21
N ALA A 269 -2.26 38.83 -7.22
CA ALA A 269 -2.25 39.37 -5.87
C ALA A 269 -0.83 39.37 -5.30
N VAL A 270 -0.62 40.12 -4.21
CA VAL A 270 0.64 40.15 -3.47
C VAL A 270 0.38 39.70 -2.04
N TYR A 271 1.18 38.75 -1.55
CA TYR A 271 1.10 38.23 -0.21
C TYR A 271 2.36 38.61 0.59
N THR A 272 2.19 39.05 1.83
CA THR A 272 3.29 39.24 2.79
C THR A 272 2.92 38.57 4.09
N ALA A 273 3.78 37.66 4.56
CA ALA A 273 3.53 36.93 5.80
C ALA A 273 3.51 37.87 7.02
N ARG A 274 2.71 37.51 8.02
CA ARG A 274 2.62 38.19 9.32
C ARG A 274 2.78 37.17 10.44
N GLY A 275 3.31 37.60 11.58
CA GLY A 275 3.48 36.75 12.76
C GLY A 275 4.89 36.18 12.88
N ARG A 276 5.01 35.01 13.50
CA ARG A 276 6.29 34.32 13.72
C ARG A 276 6.37 33.09 12.83
N HIS A 277 7.44 32.98 12.06
CA HIS A 277 7.75 31.83 11.23
C HIS A 277 9.20 31.43 11.45
N ASP A 278 9.49 30.13 11.33
CA ASP A 278 10.84 29.62 11.50
C ASP A 278 11.70 30.04 10.31
N PRO A 279 12.88 30.66 10.53
CA PRO A 279 13.83 30.99 9.45
C PRO A 279 14.53 29.75 8.89
N CYS A 280 14.47 28.61 9.60
CA CYS A 280 15.06 27.34 9.19
C CYS A 280 14.34 26.19 9.92
N VAL A 281 13.96 25.14 9.20
CA VAL A 281 13.25 23.96 9.75
C VAL A 281 14.18 22.82 10.18
N LEU A 282 15.45 22.86 9.77
CA LEU A 282 16.38 21.74 9.92
C LEU A 282 16.53 21.23 11.36
N PRO A 283 16.67 22.08 12.40
CA PRO A 283 16.81 21.58 13.76
C PRO A 283 15.57 20.82 14.25
N ARG A 284 14.38 21.19 13.78
CA ARG A 284 13.12 20.50 14.09
C ARG A 284 12.93 19.23 13.26
N ALA A 285 13.58 19.16 12.10
CA ALA A 285 13.52 17.99 11.22
C ALA A 285 14.38 16.81 11.72
N VAL A 286 15.38 17.05 12.58
CA VAL A 286 16.24 15.98 13.14
C VAL A 286 15.42 14.86 13.80
N PRO A 287 14.56 15.14 14.81
CA PRO A 287 13.77 14.09 15.44
C PRO A 287 12.72 13.49 14.49
N MET A 288 12.31 14.21 13.45
CA MET A 288 11.39 13.69 12.44
C MET A 288 12.09 12.65 11.54
N VAL A 289 13.34 12.89 11.15
CA VAL A 289 14.14 11.95 10.37
C VAL A 289 14.44 10.70 11.18
N GLU A 290 14.82 10.83 12.45
CA GLU A 290 15.05 9.68 13.35
C GLU A 290 13.77 8.84 13.47
N ALA A 291 12.64 9.48 13.77
CA ALA A 291 11.33 8.82 13.92
C ALA A 291 10.87 8.09 12.66
N MET A 292 10.99 8.72 11.49
CA MET A 292 10.61 8.11 10.22
C MET A 292 11.56 6.98 9.80
N THR A 293 12.79 6.94 10.34
CA THR A 293 13.72 5.81 10.12
C THR A 293 13.31 4.61 10.96
N ALA A 294 12.84 4.85 12.19
CA ALA A 294 12.42 3.80 13.12
C ALA A 294 11.09 3.14 12.72
N ALA A 295 10.12 3.92 12.22
CA ALA A 295 8.75 3.46 11.97
C ALA A 295 8.57 2.54 10.74
N SER A 296 9.61 2.34 9.92
CA SER A 296 9.56 1.50 8.70
C SER A 296 9.73 -0.01 9.00
N TYR A 297 9.30 -0.54 10.16
CA TYR A 297 9.66 -1.89 10.62
C TYR A 297 8.56 -2.61 11.43
N SER A 298 8.19 -3.87 11.09
CA SER A 298 7.41 -4.79 11.97
C SER A 298 8.27 -6.01 12.38
N PRO A 299 8.69 -6.10 13.66
CA PRO A 299 9.50 -7.21 14.17
C PRO A 299 8.78 -8.57 14.25
N LEU A 300 7.47 -8.59 14.54
CA LEU A 300 6.75 -9.85 14.81
C LEU A 300 6.50 -10.64 13.54
N CYS A 301 6.01 -9.98 12.50
CA CYS A 301 5.76 -10.61 11.21
C CYS A 301 7.07 -11.10 10.58
N GLY A 302 8.18 -10.37 10.77
CA GLY A 302 9.51 -10.80 10.31
C GLY A 302 10.02 -12.04 11.04
N ALA A 303 9.83 -12.13 12.37
CA ALA A 303 10.18 -13.30 13.15
C ALA A 303 9.29 -14.52 12.83
N ALA A 304 8.01 -14.28 12.55
CA ALA A 304 7.04 -15.32 12.25
C ALA A 304 7.29 -15.95 10.87
N TRP A 305 7.62 -15.14 9.87
CA TRP A 305 8.03 -15.59 8.55
C TRP A 305 9.30 -16.48 8.60
N ARG A 306 10.29 -16.15 9.44
CA ARG A 306 11.54 -16.91 9.54
C ARG A 306 11.50 -18.07 10.55
N GLY A 307 10.38 -18.28 11.23
CA GLY A 307 10.21 -19.35 12.21
C GLY A 307 11.02 -19.16 13.50
N TRP A 308 11.38 -17.93 13.85
CA TRP A 308 12.24 -17.61 14.99
C TRP A 308 11.47 -17.62 16.31
N LEU A 309 11.25 -18.82 16.86
CA LEU A 309 10.46 -19.02 18.08
C LEU A 309 10.93 -18.17 19.26
N ASP A 310 12.24 -18.14 19.52
CA ASP A 310 12.79 -17.41 20.66
C ASP A 310 12.54 -15.89 20.56
N VAL A 311 12.48 -15.36 19.33
CA VAL A 311 12.15 -13.95 19.07
C VAL A 311 10.64 -13.73 19.22
N ILE A 312 9.81 -14.66 18.74
CA ILE A 312 8.36 -14.63 18.95
C ILE A 312 8.01 -14.69 20.43
N ASP A 313 8.62 -15.60 21.20
CA ASP A 313 8.47 -15.70 22.65
C ASP A 313 8.85 -14.39 23.33
N LEU A 314 10.00 -13.83 22.98
CA LEU A 314 10.46 -12.55 23.51
C LEU A 314 9.47 -11.41 23.20
N LEU A 315 8.92 -11.34 21.98
CA LEU A 315 8.01 -10.27 21.58
C LEU A 315 6.64 -10.42 22.26
N LEU A 316 6.10 -11.64 22.33
CA LEU A 316 4.81 -11.93 22.97
C LEU A 316 4.88 -11.79 24.49
N ASP A 317 5.98 -12.23 25.13
CA ASP A 317 6.21 -12.05 26.57
C ASP A 317 6.39 -10.58 26.96
N ARG A 318 6.71 -9.72 25.97
CA ARG A 318 6.76 -8.26 26.11
C ARG A 318 5.46 -7.58 25.69
N GLY A 319 4.40 -8.37 25.54
CA GLY A 319 3.04 -7.91 25.35
C GLY A 319 2.70 -7.57 23.93
N LEU A 320 3.55 -7.80 22.92
CA LEU A 320 3.14 -7.52 21.53
C LEU A 320 1.91 -8.37 21.15
N ALA A 321 0.92 -7.75 20.49
CA ALA A 321 -0.28 -8.48 20.08
C ALA A 321 0.08 -9.54 19.04
N ALA A 322 -0.42 -10.76 19.23
CA ALA A 322 -0.15 -11.89 18.34
C ALA A 322 -0.77 -11.72 16.94
N ASP A 323 -1.64 -10.70 16.77
CA ASP A 323 -2.36 -10.34 15.53
C ASP A 323 -1.63 -9.29 14.68
N ASP A 324 -0.37 -8.95 14.98
CA ASP A 324 0.39 -7.99 14.16
C ASP A 324 0.41 -8.43 12.69
N ALA A 325 0.23 -7.46 11.78
CA ALA A 325 0.13 -7.67 10.35
C ALA A 325 0.94 -6.65 9.57
N ALA A 326 1.65 -7.11 8.54
CA ALA A 326 2.47 -6.25 7.69
C ALA A 326 2.54 -6.79 6.26
N ASP A 327 2.97 -5.93 5.33
CA ASP A 327 3.26 -6.33 3.96
C ASP A 327 4.62 -7.04 3.92
N PHE A 328 4.69 -8.21 3.25
CA PHE A 328 5.89 -9.02 3.07
C PHE A 328 6.03 -9.46 1.62
N VAL A 329 7.27 -9.53 1.14
CA VAL A 329 7.60 -10.23 -0.11
C VAL A 329 8.65 -11.28 0.18
N VAL A 330 8.41 -12.49 -0.30
CA VAL A 330 9.29 -13.62 0.02
C VAL A 330 9.71 -14.30 -1.27
N ARG A 331 10.98 -14.66 -1.33
CA ARG A 331 11.54 -15.42 -2.45
C ARG A 331 11.40 -16.92 -2.17
N GLU A 332 10.64 -17.62 -3.01
CA GLU A 332 10.42 -19.08 -2.93
C GLU A 332 11.01 -19.81 -4.17
N GLY A 333 11.11 -21.15 -4.09
CA GLY A 333 11.54 -22.04 -5.19
C GLY A 333 13.02 -22.45 -5.17
N ALA A 334 13.32 -23.66 -5.65
CA ALA A 334 14.68 -24.23 -5.73
C ALA A 334 15.65 -23.37 -6.57
N ASP A 335 15.09 -22.55 -7.46
CA ASP A 335 15.81 -21.71 -8.41
C ASP A 335 15.90 -20.25 -7.92
N GLY A 336 15.11 -19.88 -6.90
CA GLY A 336 15.13 -18.57 -6.25
C GLY A 336 14.59 -17.41 -7.08
N PHE A 337 13.65 -17.64 -8.00
CA PHE A 337 13.07 -16.58 -8.85
C PHE A 337 11.58 -16.32 -8.61
N ASP A 338 10.87 -17.16 -7.85
CA ASP A 338 9.45 -16.91 -7.57
C ASP A 338 9.30 -15.93 -6.39
N LEU A 339 8.66 -14.80 -6.65
CA LEU A 339 8.33 -13.80 -5.65
C LEU A 339 6.87 -14.00 -5.21
N VAL A 340 6.68 -14.26 -3.92
CA VAL A 340 5.37 -14.35 -3.29
C VAL A 340 5.11 -13.07 -2.51
N HIS A 341 4.05 -12.36 -2.87
CA HIS A 341 3.57 -11.18 -2.17
C HIS A 341 2.56 -11.58 -1.10
N HIS A 342 2.76 -11.13 0.13
CA HIS A 342 1.85 -11.26 1.26
C HIS A 342 1.43 -9.86 1.68
N ARG A 343 0.23 -9.44 1.33
CA ARG A 343 -0.28 -8.11 1.69
C ARG A 343 -1.01 -8.18 3.02
N ALA A 344 -0.85 -7.19 3.89
CA ALA A 344 -1.49 -7.09 5.20
C ALA A 344 -1.51 -8.42 5.97
N ALA A 345 -0.42 -9.19 5.90
CA ALA A 345 -0.39 -10.57 6.35
C ALA A 345 -0.12 -10.65 7.85
N PRO A 346 -1.05 -11.21 8.64
CA PRO A 346 -0.81 -11.47 10.06
C PRO A 346 0.39 -12.38 10.29
N ALA A 347 1.08 -12.21 11.42
CA ALA A 347 2.18 -13.08 11.83
C ALA A 347 1.79 -14.57 11.79
N LEU A 348 0.54 -14.90 12.17
CA LEU A 348 0.00 -16.25 12.11
C LEU A 348 -0.13 -16.78 10.67
N VAL A 349 -0.54 -15.94 9.73
CA VAL A 349 -0.63 -16.28 8.30
C VAL A 349 0.75 -16.58 7.73
N LEU A 350 1.75 -15.75 8.06
CA LEU A 350 3.14 -15.96 7.62
C LEU A 350 3.70 -17.27 8.21
N ALA A 351 3.58 -17.48 9.52
CA ALA A 351 4.07 -18.71 10.15
C ALA A 351 3.41 -19.98 9.54
N ALA A 352 2.13 -19.89 9.18
CA ALA A 352 1.39 -20.98 8.57
C ALA A 352 1.75 -21.23 7.10
N ALA A 353 1.95 -20.17 6.31
CA ALA A 353 2.39 -20.26 4.92
C ALA A 353 3.78 -20.92 4.81
N TYR A 354 4.66 -20.69 5.77
CA TYR A 354 6.06 -21.15 5.71
C TYR A 354 6.36 -22.41 6.53
N GLY A 355 5.34 -23.10 7.05
CA GLY A 355 5.54 -24.41 7.68
C GLY A 355 6.15 -24.33 9.08
N HIS A 356 6.04 -23.20 9.78
CA HIS A 356 6.58 -23.01 11.11
C HIS A 356 5.57 -23.40 12.20
N ALA A 357 5.29 -24.70 12.31
CA ALA A 357 4.29 -25.25 13.23
C ALA A 357 4.50 -24.86 14.71
N HIS A 358 5.76 -24.75 15.14
CA HIS A 358 6.12 -24.31 16.48
C HIS A 358 5.78 -22.83 16.74
N VAL A 359 5.97 -21.95 15.74
CA VAL A 359 5.56 -20.54 15.82
C VAL A 359 4.05 -20.41 15.79
N VAL A 360 3.37 -21.14 14.89
CA VAL A 360 1.90 -21.16 14.83
C VAL A 360 1.31 -21.54 16.19
N ARG A 361 1.82 -22.61 16.82
CA ARG A 361 1.38 -23.06 18.15
C ARG A 361 1.54 -21.96 19.20
N ARG A 362 2.64 -21.21 19.15
CA ARG A 362 2.94 -20.13 20.10
C ARG A 362 2.11 -18.87 19.88
N LEU A 363 1.85 -18.50 18.63
CA LEU A 363 0.97 -17.39 18.27
C LEU A 363 -0.47 -17.68 18.67
N LEU A 364 -0.97 -18.90 18.41
CA LEU A 364 -2.31 -19.34 18.86
C LEU A 364 -2.42 -19.35 20.38
N SER A 365 -1.40 -19.83 21.11
CA SER A 365 -1.42 -19.80 22.59
C SER A 365 -1.36 -18.38 23.16
N ALA A 366 -0.89 -17.42 22.38
CA ALA A 366 -0.92 -15.99 22.70
C ALA A 366 -2.21 -15.28 22.28
N GLY A 367 -3.18 -16.01 21.73
CA GLY A 367 -4.47 -15.46 21.35
C GLY A 367 -4.56 -14.91 19.92
N ALA A 368 -3.63 -15.28 19.02
CA ALA A 368 -3.73 -14.89 17.63
C ALA A 368 -5.05 -15.37 16.99
N ASP A 369 -5.73 -14.49 16.26
CA ASP A 369 -6.97 -14.78 15.56
C ASP A 369 -6.70 -15.69 14.35
N ALA A 370 -7.05 -16.97 14.51
CA ALA A 370 -6.97 -17.98 13.46
C ALA A 370 -7.85 -17.68 12.24
N SER A 371 -8.82 -16.76 12.37
CA SER A 371 -9.71 -16.33 11.30
C SER A 371 -9.24 -15.08 10.55
N ALA A 372 -8.18 -14.41 11.03
CA ALA A 372 -7.63 -13.25 10.38
C ALA A 372 -7.18 -13.57 8.94
N MET A 373 -7.47 -12.64 8.04
CA MET A 373 -7.16 -12.75 6.61
C MET A 373 -6.05 -11.79 6.23
N ASP A 374 -5.20 -12.21 5.30
CA ASP A 374 -4.32 -11.31 4.57
C ASP A 374 -5.10 -10.42 3.58
N GLY A 375 -4.40 -9.53 2.91
CA GLY A 375 -4.93 -8.61 1.90
C GLY A 375 -5.40 -9.28 0.61
N ASP A 376 -5.14 -10.59 0.43
CA ASP A 376 -5.68 -11.41 -0.64
C ASP A 376 -6.89 -12.25 -0.17
N GLY A 377 -7.32 -12.09 1.09
CA GLY A 377 -8.48 -12.74 1.68
C GLY A 377 -8.21 -14.17 2.17
N LYS A 378 -6.94 -14.56 2.33
CA LYS A 378 -6.52 -15.90 2.76
C LYS A 378 -6.18 -15.94 4.24
N THR A 379 -6.57 -17.04 4.89
CA THR A 379 -6.30 -17.30 6.30
C THR A 379 -5.08 -18.20 6.45
N ALA A 380 -4.58 -18.31 7.68
CA ALA A 380 -3.46 -19.19 8.02
C ALA A 380 -3.75 -20.65 7.60
N LEU A 381 -4.98 -21.12 7.79
CA LEU A 381 -5.40 -22.48 7.43
C LEU A 381 -5.38 -22.69 5.91
N LEU A 382 -5.81 -21.69 5.12
CA LEU A 382 -5.82 -21.78 3.67
C LEU A 382 -4.40 -21.88 3.12
N HIS A 383 -3.47 -21.05 3.60
CA HIS A 383 -2.07 -21.14 3.18
C HIS A 383 -1.39 -22.45 3.59
N ALA A 384 -1.69 -22.96 4.79
CA ALA A 384 -1.16 -24.25 5.23
C ALA A 384 -1.62 -25.40 4.34
N ARG A 385 -2.88 -25.38 3.88
CA ARG A 385 -3.43 -26.39 2.95
C ARG A 385 -2.82 -26.30 1.56
N GLU A 386 -2.77 -25.10 0.97
CA GLU A 386 -2.22 -24.87 -0.36
C GLU A 386 -0.75 -25.33 -0.47
N ARG A 387 0.00 -25.23 0.64
CA ARG A 387 1.41 -25.58 0.70
C ARG A 387 1.72 -26.94 1.35
N GLY A 388 0.69 -27.69 1.74
CA GLY A 388 0.85 -29.06 2.27
C GLY A 388 1.46 -29.16 3.67
N HIS A 389 1.25 -28.14 4.52
CA HIS A 389 1.77 -28.13 5.90
C HIS A 389 0.81 -28.85 6.85
N ASP A 390 0.74 -30.18 6.77
CA ASP A 390 -0.24 -31.02 7.48
C ASP A 390 -0.25 -30.83 9.00
N GLU A 391 0.91 -30.61 9.62
CA GLU A 391 1.00 -30.34 11.07
C GLU A 391 0.29 -29.04 11.44
N ILE A 392 0.42 -28.01 10.60
CA ILE A 392 -0.21 -26.70 10.81
C ILE A 392 -1.72 -26.78 10.55
N VAL A 393 -2.12 -27.53 9.52
CA VAL A 393 -3.52 -27.84 9.28
C VAL A 393 -4.15 -28.51 10.51
N ALA A 394 -3.45 -29.46 11.14
CA ALA A 394 -3.90 -30.08 12.39
C ALA A 394 -3.98 -29.07 13.56
N LEU A 395 -3.02 -28.15 13.67
CA LEU A 395 -3.02 -27.11 14.72
C LEU A 395 -4.18 -26.10 14.57
N LEU A 396 -4.59 -25.82 13.34
CA LEU A 396 -5.66 -24.88 13.01
C LEU A 396 -7.04 -25.56 12.87
N GLY A 397 -7.18 -26.77 13.44
CA GLY A 397 -8.47 -27.48 13.57
C GLY A 397 -8.64 -28.72 12.68
N GLY A 398 -7.64 -29.10 11.88
CA GLY A 398 -7.63 -30.31 11.05
C GLY A 398 -8.03 -30.10 9.58
N ALA A 399 -7.88 -31.17 8.78
CA ALA A 399 -8.25 -31.15 7.36
C ALA A 399 -9.76 -30.90 7.14
N ASP A 400 -10.58 -31.25 8.13
CA ASP A 400 -12.03 -31.06 8.12
C ASP A 400 -12.49 -29.76 8.84
N ALA A 401 -11.57 -28.98 9.44
CA ALA A 401 -11.96 -27.69 10.02
C ALA A 401 -12.50 -26.78 8.91
N PRO A 402 -13.70 -26.21 9.07
CA PRO A 402 -14.23 -25.30 8.07
C PRO A 402 -13.33 -24.07 8.02
N ALA A 403 -12.67 -23.85 6.88
CA ALA A 403 -11.99 -22.58 6.63
C ALA A 403 -13.03 -21.46 6.79
N PRO A 404 -12.66 -20.32 7.41
CA PRO A 404 -13.56 -19.21 7.62
C PRO A 404 -14.28 -18.86 6.32
N VAL A 405 -15.60 -18.77 6.42
CA VAL A 405 -16.47 -18.53 5.28
C VAL A 405 -16.28 -17.07 4.89
N SER A 406 -15.55 -16.82 3.80
CA SER A 406 -15.31 -15.48 3.28
C SER A 406 -15.80 -15.37 1.84
N LEU A 407 -16.22 -14.17 1.45
CA LEU A 407 -16.64 -13.91 0.09
C LEU A 407 -15.53 -14.21 -0.94
N PRO A 408 -14.27 -13.75 -0.76
CA PRO A 408 -13.19 -14.12 -1.69
C PRO A 408 -13.03 -15.63 -1.87
N ALA A 409 -13.16 -16.40 -0.79
CA ALA A 409 -13.06 -17.86 -0.86
C ALA A 409 -14.23 -18.49 -1.62
N LEU A 410 -15.46 -18.00 -1.44
CA LEU A 410 -16.62 -18.43 -2.23
C LEU A 410 -16.45 -18.10 -3.72
N LEU A 411 -15.97 -16.89 -4.02
CA LEU A 411 -15.73 -16.44 -5.40
C LEU A 411 -14.67 -17.31 -6.08
N ASP A 412 -13.58 -17.64 -5.38
CA ASP A 412 -12.54 -18.52 -5.88
C ASP A 412 -13.00 -19.97 -6.05
N ALA A 413 -13.70 -20.54 -5.06
CA ALA A 413 -14.27 -21.88 -5.15
C ALA A 413 -15.24 -21.99 -6.33
N SER A 414 -16.05 -20.94 -6.54
CA SER A 414 -16.99 -20.86 -7.67
C SER A 414 -16.26 -20.80 -9.01
N ALA A 415 -15.17 -20.03 -9.10
CA ALA A 415 -14.35 -19.93 -10.31
C ALA A 415 -13.61 -21.22 -10.67
N ARG A 416 -13.27 -22.06 -9.66
CA ARG A 416 -12.60 -23.37 -9.84
C ARG A 416 -13.55 -24.55 -10.03
N GLY A 417 -14.85 -24.37 -9.76
CA GLY A 417 -15.82 -25.45 -9.80
C GLY A 417 -15.77 -26.38 -8.58
N ASP A 418 -15.29 -25.89 -7.43
CA ASP A 418 -15.21 -26.69 -6.20
C ASP A 418 -16.58 -26.75 -5.51
N LEU A 419 -17.47 -27.58 -6.05
CA LEU A 419 -18.83 -27.75 -5.54
C LEU A 419 -18.86 -28.11 -4.04
N PRO A 420 -18.06 -29.07 -3.53
CA PRO A 420 -18.05 -29.38 -2.10
C PRO A 420 -17.69 -28.17 -1.22
N GLU A 421 -16.73 -27.35 -1.63
CA GLU A 421 -16.37 -26.14 -0.90
C GLU A 421 -17.48 -25.08 -0.94
N VAL A 422 -18.10 -24.87 -2.11
CA VAL A 422 -19.26 -23.98 -2.27
C VAL A 422 -20.42 -24.43 -1.38
N GLU A 423 -20.78 -25.72 -1.39
CA GLU A 423 -21.85 -26.27 -0.57
C GLU A 423 -21.61 -26.07 0.92
N ARG A 424 -20.36 -26.28 1.37
CA ARG A 424 -19.95 -26.05 2.75
C ARG A 424 -20.10 -24.58 3.15
N MET A 425 -19.67 -23.64 2.29
CA MET A 425 -19.78 -22.20 2.57
C MET A 425 -21.23 -21.72 2.59
N LEU A 426 -22.07 -22.24 1.69
CA LEU A 426 -23.51 -21.98 1.69
C LEU A 426 -24.19 -22.52 2.95
N ALA A 427 -23.83 -23.73 3.40
CA ALA A 427 -24.30 -24.29 4.66
C ALA A 427 -23.83 -23.47 5.88
N GLY A 428 -22.68 -22.80 5.76
CA GLY A 428 -22.15 -21.84 6.73
C GLY A 428 -22.87 -20.48 6.76
N GLY A 429 -23.88 -20.26 5.91
CA GLY A 429 -24.71 -19.06 5.91
C GLY A 429 -24.06 -17.85 5.21
N ILE A 430 -23.09 -18.06 4.31
CA ILE A 430 -22.56 -16.97 3.49
C ILE A 430 -23.67 -16.31 2.67
N ASP A 431 -23.60 -15.00 2.55
CA ASP A 431 -24.46 -14.26 1.64
C ASP A 431 -24.06 -14.56 0.20
N VAL A 432 -24.88 -15.38 -0.48
CA VAL A 432 -24.71 -15.75 -1.89
C VAL A 432 -24.84 -14.55 -2.83
N SER A 433 -25.46 -13.46 -2.37
CA SER A 433 -25.63 -12.21 -3.11
C SER A 433 -24.51 -11.20 -2.90
N ALA A 434 -23.47 -11.53 -2.12
CA ALA A 434 -22.39 -10.58 -1.89
C ALA A 434 -21.53 -10.38 -3.15
N ILE A 435 -21.08 -9.14 -3.38
CA ILE A 435 -20.29 -8.72 -4.55
C ILE A 435 -18.86 -8.42 -4.10
N GLY A 436 -17.86 -8.96 -4.81
CA GLY A 436 -16.46 -8.69 -4.48
C GLY A 436 -16.10 -7.20 -4.61
N ASP A 437 -15.39 -6.66 -3.63
CA ASP A 437 -15.03 -5.23 -3.52
C ASP A 437 -13.56 -4.93 -3.89
N GLY A 438 -12.69 -5.94 -3.86
CA GLY A 438 -11.24 -5.81 -4.03
C GLY A 438 -10.60 -6.77 -5.05
N GLY A 439 -9.37 -6.43 -5.45
CA GLY A 439 -8.48 -7.30 -6.23
C GLY A 439 -9.05 -7.82 -7.55
N ARG A 440 -8.78 -9.10 -7.84
CA ARG A 440 -9.27 -9.82 -9.04
C ARG A 440 -10.78 -10.06 -9.05
N HIS A 441 -11.44 -9.88 -7.91
CA HIS A 441 -12.85 -10.20 -7.68
C HIS A 441 -13.78 -8.98 -7.75
N ARG A 442 -13.24 -7.80 -8.10
CA ARG A 442 -13.97 -6.53 -8.05
C ARG A 442 -15.19 -6.53 -8.96
N GLY A 443 -16.37 -6.50 -8.35
CA GLY A 443 -17.67 -6.47 -9.01
C GLY A 443 -18.17 -7.85 -9.43
N SER A 444 -17.48 -8.94 -9.07
CA SER A 444 -17.88 -10.29 -9.39
C SER A 444 -18.83 -10.87 -8.33
N THR A 445 -19.74 -11.73 -8.76
CA THR A 445 -20.55 -12.59 -7.90
C THR A 445 -20.09 -14.04 -8.03
N ALA A 446 -20.44 -14.89 -7.07
CA ALA A 446 -20.15 -16.32 -7.14
C ALA A 446 -20.76 -16.93 -8.42
N LEU A 447 -22.00 -16.53 -8.72
CA LEU A 447 -22.75 -17.01 -9.88
C LEU A 447 -22.11 -16.55 -11.19
N SER A 448 -21.62 -15.30 -11.29
CA SER A 448 -20.96 -14.82 -12.51
C SER A 448 -19.64 -15.54 -12.77
N LEU A 449 -18.83 -15.83 -11.73
CA LEU A 449 -17.56 -16.55 -11.89
C LEU A 449 -17.77 -18.02 -12.24
N ALA A 450 -18.70 -18.71 -11.57
CA ALA A 450 -19.05 -20.09 -11.94
C ALA A 450 -19.58 -20.17 -13.38
N ALA A 451 -20.34 -19.15 -13.81
CA ALA A 451 -20.86 -19.06 -15.16
C ALA A 451 -19.75 -18.80 -16.20
N GLU A 452 -18.81 -17.91 -15.91
CA GLU A 452 -17.66 -17.60 -16.77
C GLU A 452 -16.75 -18.82 -17.01
N SER A 453 -16.55 -19.64 -15.97
CA SER A 453 -15.72 -20.85 -16.03
C SER A 453 -16.49 -22.11 -16.48
N GLY A 454 -17.81 -22.04 -16.63
CA GLY A 454 -18.63 -23.13 -17.18
C GLY A 454 -18.99 -24.24 -16.20
N HIS A 455 -18.94 -23.98 -14.90
CA HIS A 455 -19.24 -24.96 -13.85
C HIS A 455 -20.74 -25.07 -13.59
N LEU A 456 -21.45 -25.85 -14.43
CA LEU A 456 -22.90 -26.00 -14.38
C LEU A 456 -23.43 -26.46 -13.02
N ASP A 457 -22.76 -27.41 -12.39
CA ASP A 457 -23.11 -27.95 -11.08
C ASP A 457 -23.05 -26.88 -9.96
N VAL A 458 -22.01 -26.06 -9.97
CA VAL A 458 -21.89 -24.91 -9.07
C VAL A 458 -22.96 -23.85 -9.37
N VAL A 459 -23.23 -23.55 -10.64
CA VAL A 459 -24.30 -22.63 -11.05
C VAL A 459 -25.66 -23.11 -10.53
N GLU A 460 -25.99 -24.38 -10.74
CA GLU A 460 -27.24 -24.97 -10.24
C GLU A 460 -27.34 -24.87 -8.72
N ARG A 461 -26.25 -25.15 -8.01
CA ARG A 461 -26.23 -25.09 -6.55
C ARG A 461 -26.38 -23.67 -6.01
N LEU A 462 -25.74 -22.68 -6.63
CA LEU A 462 -25.86 -21.27 -6.27
C LEU A 462 -27.28 -20.74 -6.53
N LEU A 463 -27.90 -21.10 -7.67
CA LEU A 463 -29.30 -20.76 -7.96
C LEU A 463 -30.26 -21.38 -6.94
N GLN A 464 -30.04 -22.65 -6.56
CA GLN A 464 -30.81 -23.31 -5.51
C GLN A 464 -30.64 -22.64 -4.13
N ALA A 465 -29.49 -22.02 -3.88
CA ALA A 465 -29.23 -21.24 -2.66
C ALA A 465 -29.83 -19.82 -2.70
N GLY A 466 -30.49 -19.43 -3.80
CA GLY A 466 -31.14 -18.13 -3.94
C GLY A 466 -30.27 -17.04 -4.57
N ALA A 467 -29.16 -17.40 -5.24
CA ALA A 467 -28.43 -16.43 -6.07
C ALA A 467 -29.36 -15.87 -7.17
N ASP A 468 -29.45 -14.54 -7.26
CA ASP A 468 -30.24 -13.90 -8.31
C ASP A 468 -29.45 -13.93 -9.64
N PRO A 469 -29.95 -14.64 -10.68
CA PRO A 469 -29.29 -14.69 -11.97
C PRO A 469 -29.19 -13.34 -12.68
N SER A 470 -29.99 -12.35 -12.27
CA SER A 470 -30.01 -10.99 -12.82
C SER A 470 -29.31 -9.97 -11.92
N GLN A 471 -28.61 -10.42 -10.87
CA GLN A 471 -27.93 -9.53 -9.96
C GLN A 471 -26.90 -8.64 -10.70
N PRO A 472 -26.89 -7.32 -10.46
CA PRO A 472 -25.89 -6.44 -11.04
C PRO A 472 -24.47 -6.86 -10.64
N ALA A 473 -23.65 -7.17 -11.65
CA ALA A 473 -22.24 -7.52 -11.52
C ALA A 473 -21.44 -6.76 -12.59
N ALA A 474 -20.10 -6.73 -12.45
CA ALA A 474 -19.22 -6.19 -13.48
C ALA A 474 -19.44 -6.88 -14.84
N CYS A 475 -19.70 -8.19 -14.80
CA CYS A 475 -20.14 -9.01 -15.91
C CYS A 475 -21.35 -9.84 -15.42
N PRO A 476 -22.58 -9.57 -15.91
CA PRO A 476 -23.76 -10.35 -15.52
C PRO A 476 -23.58 -11.85 -15.80
N PRO A 477 -24.16 -12.76 -14.99
CA PRO A 477 -23.95 -14.21 -15.14
C PRO A 477 -24.24 -14.76 -16.54
N LEU A 478 -25.31 -14.28 -17.20
CA LEU A 478 -25.61 -14.70 -18.58
C LEU A 478 -24.51 -14.25 -19.55
N LEU A 479 -24.03 -13.01 -19.45
CA LEU A 479 -22.93 -12.51 -20.27
C LEU A 479 -21.66 -13.34 -20.05
N ALA A 480 -21.35 -13.66 -18.80
CA ALA A 480 -20.19 -14.43 -18.41
C ALA A 480 -20.22 -15.83 -19.04
N ALA A 481 -21.35 -16.54 -18.93
CA ALA A 481 -21.56 -17.85 -19.57
C ALA A 481 -21.43 -17.79 -21.10
N VAL A 482 -21.97 -16.74 -21.72
CA VAL A 482 -21.86 -16.54 -23.17
C VAL A 482 -20.41 -16.28 -23.56
N ARG A 483 -19.68 -15.42 -22.86
CA ARG A 483 -18.25 -15.15 -23.12
C ARG A 483 -17.37 -16.39 -23.01
N GLY A 484 -17.66 -17.27 -22.04
CA GLY A 484 -16.98 -18.55 -21.90
C GLY A 484 -17.43 -19.63 -22.90
N GLY A 485 -18.51 -19.40 -23.64
CA GLY A 485 -19.05 -20.36 -24.62
C GLY A 485 -19.77 -21.55 -23.98
N HIS A 486 -20.22 -21.42 -22.74
CA HIS A 486 -20.73 -22.53 -21.95
C HIS A 486 -22.22 -22.77 -22.17
N GLN A 487 -22.57 -23.38 -23.31
CA GLN A 487 -23.95 -23.63 -23.73
C GLN A 487 -24.86 -24.26 -22.65
N PRO A 488 -24.43 -25.27 -21.86
CA PRO A 488 -25.26 -25.84 -20.79
C PRO A 488 -25.59 -24.82 -19.68
N VAL A 489 -24.62 -23.98 -19.32
CA VAL A 489 -24.81 -22.91 -18.33
C VAL A 489 -25.75 -21.84 -18.88
N VAL A 490 -25.59 -21.45 -20.15
CA VAL A 490 -26.51 -20.52 -20.82
C VAL A 490 -27.94 -21.04 -20.76
N ALA A 491 -28.17 -22.30 -21.17
CA ALA A 491 -29.50 -22.90 -21.11
C ALA A 491 -30.09 -22.85 -19.70
N ARG A 492 -29.29 -23.20 -18.69
CA ARG A 492 -29.74 -23.22 -17.29
C ARG A 492 -30.07 -21.82 -16.75
N LEU A 493 -29.30 -20.78 -17.12
CA LEU A 493 -29.57 -19.39 -16.73
C LEU A 493 -30.83 -18.85 -17.42
N LEU A 494 -31.07 -19.20 -18.69
CA LEU A 494 -32.31 -18.84 -19.40
C LEU A 494 -33.55 -19.45 -18.73
N GLU A 495 -33.47 -20.72 -18.31
CA GLU A 495 -34.53 -21.37 -17.53
C GLU A 495 -34.78 -20.70 -16.16
N ALA A 496 -33.77 -20.02 -15.60
CA ALA A 496 -33.89 -19.29 -14.35
C ALA A 496 -34.57 -17.90 -14.50
N GLY A 497 -34.95 -17.50 -15.72
CA GLY A 497 -35.65 -16.24 -15.98
C GLY A 497 -34.77 -15.00 -15.86
N VAL A 498 -33.51 -15.10 -16.27
CA VAL A 498 -32.55 -13.99 -16.27
C VAL A 498 -32.96 -12.84 -17.19
N ASP A 499 -32.62 -11.60 -16.82
CA ASP A 499 -32.71 -10.45 -17.71
C ASP A 499 -31.76 -10.58 -18.91
N LEU A 500 -32.33 -10.82 -20.09
CA LEU A 500 -31.60 -10.99 -21.36
C LEU A 500 -30.92 -9.70 -21.83
N GLU A 501 -31.39 -8.55 -21.36
CA GLU A 501 -30.94 -7.23 -21.77
C GLU A 501 -29.99 -6.59 -20.75
N ALA A 502 -29.60 -7.33 -19.71
CA ALA A 502 -28.59 -6.91 -18.75
C ALA A 502 -27.27 -6.58 -19.47
N ARG A 503 -26.67 -5.45 -19.09
CA ARG A 503 -25.46 -4.91 -19.72
C ARG A 503 -24.26 -4.95 -18.80
N ASP A 504 -23.09 -5.23 -19.35
CA ASP A 504 -21.82 -5.03 -18.62
C ASP A 504 -21.41 -3.55 -18.57
N ARG A 505 -20.25 -3.27 -17.97
CA ARG A 505 -19.68 -1.92 -17.87
C ARG A 505 -19.39 -1.25 -19.22
N ASP A 506 -19.26 -2.04 -20.28
CA ASP A 506 -19.00 -1.55 -21.63
C ASP A 506 -20.31 -1.43 -22.46
N GLY A 507 -21.46 -1.72 -21.84
CA GLY A 507 -22.78 -1.58 -22.46
C GLY A 507 -23.19 -2.75 -23.36
N HIS A 508 -22.52 -3.90 -23.28
CA HIS A 508 -22.84 -5.07 -24.11
C HIS A 508 -23.92 -5.95 -23.45
N SER A 509 -24.87 -6.43 -24.25
CA SER A 509 -25.81 -7.50 -23.88
C SER A 509 -25.28 -8.89 -24.25
N ALA A 510 -25.95 -9.95 -23.80
CA ALA A 510 -25.54 -11.34 -24.04
C ALA A 510 -25.47 -11.65 -25.54
N LEU A 511 -26.45 -11.15 -26.30
CA LEU A 511 -26.51 -11.34 -27.75
C LEU A 511 -25.36 -10.62 -28.48
N LEU A 512 -24.92 -9.46 -27.97
CA LEU A 512 -23.83 -8.67 -28.55
C LEU A 512 -22.47 -9.35 -28.37
N VAL A 513 -22.21 -9.98 -27.21
CA VAL A 513 -20.93 -10.66 -26.93
C VAL A 513 -20.84 -12.08 -27.48
N ALA A 514 -21.95 -12.64 -27.97
CA ALA A 514 -22.01 -14.01 -28.50
C ALA A 514 -21.24 -14.22 -29.81
N TRP A 515 -20.38 -13.29 -30.24
CA TRP A 515 -19.73 -13.23 -31.54
C TRP A 515 -18.81 -14.43 -31.84
N GLU A 516 -17.89 -14.77 -30.94
CA GLU A 516 -16.92 -15.85 -31.16
C GLU A 516 -17.46 -17.24 -30.79
N GLN A 517 -18.73 -17.31 -30.40
CA GLN A 517 -19.31 -18.46 -29.71
C GLN A 517 -20.20 -19.28 -30.63
N ALA A 518 -20.49 -20.52 -30.21
CA ALA A 518 -21.24 -21.47 -31.02
C ALA A 518 -22.59 -20.89 -31.50
N PRO A 519 -22.99 -21.07 -32.77
CA PRO A 519 -24.28 -20.62 -33.32
C PRO A 519 -25.50 -21.06 -32.49
N ALA A 520 -25.36 -22.16 -31.75
CA ALA A 520 -26.37 -22.65 -30.83
C ALA A 520 -26.71 -21.66 -29.70
N ILE A 521 -25.73 -20.93 -29.15
CA ILE A 521 -25.95 -19.95 -28.08
C ILE A 521 -26.77 -18.76 -28.61
N VAL A 522 -26.44 -18.26 -29.80
CA VAL A 522 -27.20 -17.18 -30.45
C VAL A 522 -28.65 -17.59 -30.69
N SER A 523 -28.84 -18.81 -31.20
CA SER A 523 -30.17 -19.39 -31.42
C SER A 523 -30.95 -19.50 -30.10
N GLN A 524 -30.32 -19.98 -29.02
CA GLN A 524 -30.93 -20.07 -27.69
C GLN A 524 -31.35 -18.71 -27.13
N LEU A 525 -30.50 -17.68 -27.25
CA LEU A 525 -30.81 -16.33 -26.79
C LEU A 525 -32.00 -15.73 -27.54
N LEU A 526 -32.04 -15.86 -28.87
CA LEU A 526 -33.14 -15.37 -29.69
C LEU A 526 -34.45 -16.12 -29.43
N GLN A 527 -34.40 -17.45 -29.25
CA GLN A 527 -35.57 -18.25 -28.89
C GLN A 527 -36.10 -17.91 -27.49
N ALA A 528 -35.23 -17.51 -26.57
CA ALA A 528 -35.61 -17.02 -25.25
C ALA A 528 -36.20 -15.59 -25.28
N GLY A 529 -36.12 -14.89 -26.42
CA GLY A 529 -36.71 -13.57 -26.63
C GLY A 529 -35.75 -12.40 -26.43
N ALA A 530 -34.43 -12.60 -26.54
CA ALA A 530 -33.46 -11.51 -26.54
C ALA A 530 -33.75 -10.54 -27.70
N ASP A 531 -33.67 -9.23 -27.44
CA ASP A 531 -33.94 -8.21 -28.45
C ASP A 531 -32.83 -8.20 -29.51
N PRO A 532 -33.11 -8.58 -30.77
CA PRO A 532 -32.11 -8.57 -31.83
C PRO A 532 -31.63 -7.16 -32.20
N ASN A 533 -32.35 -6.12 -31.74
CA ASN A 533 -32.04 -4.70 -31.98
C ASN A 533 -31.41 -4.00 -30.78
N ALA A 534 -31.13 -4.73 -29.69
CA ALA A 534 -30.38 -4.19 -28.57
C ALA A 534 -29.01 -3.67 -29.04
N ALA A 535 -28.73 -2.40 -28.71
CA ALA A 535 -27.54 -1.70 -29.18
C ALA A 535 -26.65 -1.25 -28.03
N THR A 536 -25.33 -1.26 -28.26
CA THR A 536 -24.34 -0.65 -27.37
C THR A 536 -24.55 0.86 -27.26
N ASP A 537 -23.81 1.52 -26.36
CA ASP A 537 -23.80 2.99 -26.26
C ASP A 537 -23.29 3.67 -27.54
N ARG A 538 -22.67 2.94 -28.47
CA ARG A 538 -22.27 3.45 -29.80
C ARG A 538 -23.34 3.25 -30.87
N GLY A 539 -24.44 2.57 -30.54
CA GLY A 539 -25.50 2.22 -31.50
C GLY A 539 -25.18 0.96 -32.31
N GLU A 540 -24.23 0.12 -31.85
CA GLU A 540 -23.87 -1.13 -32.54
C GLU A 540 -24.79 -2.26 -32.06
N THR A 541 -25.46 -2.95 -32.99
CA THR A 541 -26.32 -4.11 -32.72
C THR A 541 -25.59 -5.44 -33.02
N ALA A 542 -26.18 -6.57 -32.64
CA ALA A 542 -25.66 -7.89 -33.00
C ALA A 542 -25.56 -8.07 -34.53
N LEU A 543 -26.52 -7.50 -35.28
CA LEU A 543 -26.49 -7.50 -36.75
C LEU A 543 -25.32 -6.66 -37.29
N PHE A 544 -24.98 -5.55 -36.62
CA PHE A 544 -23.81 -4.74 -36.97
C PHE A 544 -22.51 -5.53 -36.86
N SER A 545 -22.34 -6.27 -35.78
CA SER A 545 -21.18 -7.16 -35.60
C SER A 545 -21.18 -8.27 -36.66
N ALA A 546 -22.31 -8.94 -36.89
CA ALA A 546 -22.40 -10.04 -37.86
C ALA A 546 -22.02 -9.63 -39.30
N VAL A 547 -22.43 -8.43 -39.72
CA VAL A 547 -22.04 -7.86 -41.03
C VAL A 547 -20.56 -7.50 -41.07
N THR A 548 -20.02 -6.90 -40.00
CA THR A 548 -18.61 -6.46 -39.93
C THR A 548 -17.63 -7.59 -40.18
N PHE A 549 -17.97 -8.79 -39.73
CA PHE A 549 -17.11 -9.96 -39.82
C PHE A 549 -17.58 -11.00 -40.85
N GLY A 550 -18.65 -10.73 -41.61
CA GLY A 550 -19.11 -11.58 -42.72
C GLY A 550 -19.74 -12.92 -42.33
N ASP A 551 -20.37 -13.02 -41.16
CA ASP A 551 -21.01 -14.26 -40.69
C ASP A 551 -22.44 -14.40 -41.23
N LEU A 552 -22.53 -14.93 -42.46
CA LEU A 552 -23.80 -15.15 -43.17
C LEU A 552 -24.82 -15.96 -42.36
N PRO A 553 -24.48 -17.12 -41.75
CA PRO A 553 -25.42 -17.86 -40.91
C PRO A 553 -26.01 -17.02 -39.77
N ARG A 554 -25.20 -16.20 -39.10
CA ARG A 554 -25.66 -15.34 -38.00
C ARG A 554 -26.49 -14.17 -38.51
N ILE A 555 -26.17 -13.59 -39.67
CA ILE A 555 -26.98 -12.55 -40.33
C ILE A 555 -28.38 -13.11 -40.64
N GLU A 556 -28.46 -14.26 -41.30
CA GLU A 556 -29.73 -14.90 -41.64
C GLU A 556 -30.56 -15.20 -40.39
N LEU A 557 -29.93 -15.72 -39.34
CA LEU A 557 -30.58 -16.03 -38.08
C LEU A 557 -31.13 -14.78 -37.37
N LEU A 558 -30.36 -13.70 -37.31
CA LEU A 558 -30.78 -12.43 -36.69
C LEU A 558 -31.94 -11.78 -37.46
N LEU A 559 -31.87 -11.76 -38.79
CA LEU A 559 -32.94 -11.23 -39.64
C LEU A 559 -34.23 -12.06 -39.49
N ALA A 560 -34.12 -13.39 -39.40
CA ALA A 560 -35.26 -14.27 -39.17
C ALA A 560 -35.97 -14.00 -37.83
N HIS A 561 -35.26 -13.44 -36.84
CA HIS A 561 -35.82 -13.07 -35.54
C HIS A 561 -36.16 -11.57 -35.42
N GLY A 562 -36.11 -10.81 -36.53
CA GLY A 562 -36.59 -9.42 -36.56
C GLY A 562 -35.52 -8.35 -36.31
N ALA A 563 -34.23 -8.65 -36.52
CA ALA A 563 -33.20 -7.62 -36.55
C ALA A 563 -33.47 -6.60 -37.69
N ASP A 564 -33.38 -5.31 -37.39
CA ASP A 564 -33.60 -4.23 -38.37
C ASP A 564 -32.33 -4.02 -39.22
N PRO A 565 -32.37 -4.28 -40.55
CA PRO A 565 -31.23 -4.04 -41.43
C PRO A 565 -30.99 -2.55 -41.73
N ARG A 566 -31.80 -1.64 -41.17
CA ARG A 566 -31.69 -0.19 -41.36
C ARG A 566 -31.01 0.52 -40.19
N VAL A 567 -30.43 -0.23 -39.24
CA VAL A 567 -29.68 0.33 -38.12
C VAL A 567 -28.44 1.10 -38.58
N SER A 568 -28.12 2.16 -37.84
CA SER A 568 -26.92 2.96 -38.00
C SER A 568 -26.31 3.26 -36.63
N THR A 569 -24.99 3.34 -36.55
CA THR A 569 -24.31 3.80 -35.33
C THR A 569 -24.65 5.26 -35.03
N ARG A 570 -24.31 5.75 -33.82
CA ARG A 570 -24.52 7.15 -33.44
C ARG A 570 -23.83 8.15 -34.39
N ASP A 571 -22.76 7.74 -35.05
CA ASP A 571 -22.04 8.57 -36.03
C ASP A 571 -22.67 8.52 -37.43
N GLY A 572 -23.83 7.87 -37.59
CA GLY A 572 -24.57 7.75 -38.85
C GLY A 572 -24.05 6.67 -39.79
N THR A 573 -23.13 5.81 -39.33
CA THR A 573 -22.59 4.72 -40.16
C THR A 573 -23.64 3.61 -40.30
N THR A 574 -24.09 3.37 -41.53
CA THR A 574 -25.01 2.27 -41.88
C THR A 574 -24.28 0.92 -41.99
N LEU A 575 -25.01 -0.19 -41.88
CA LEU A 575 -24.46 -1.54 -42.08
C LEU A 575 -23.69 -1.68 -43.40
N VAL A 576 -24.22 -1.11 -44.49
CA VAL A 576 -23.64 -1.21 -45.84
C VAL A 576 -22.32 -0.44 -45.95
N GLN A 577 -22.18 0.67 -45.22
CA GLN A 577 -20.93 1.44 -45.19
C GLN A 577 -19.83 0.77 -44.36
N HIS A 578 -20.20 -0.14 -43.46
CA HIS A 578 -19.28 -0.83 -42.56
C HIS A 578 -18.90 -2.24 -43.03
N ALA A 579 -19.71 -2.86 -43.89
CA ALA A 579 -19.39 -4.12 -44.56
C ALA A 579 -18.08 -3.98 -45.35
N ARG A 580 -17.04 -4.73 -44.96
CA ARG A 580 -15.73 -4.75 -45.63
C ARG A 580 -15.69 -5.69 -46.81
#